data_AF-A0A9E3WSP9-F1
#
_entry.id   AF-A0A9E3WSP9-F1
#
_cell.length_a   1.000
_cell.length_b   1.000
_cell.length_c   1.000
_cell.angle_alpha   90.00
_cell.angle_beta   90.00
_cell.angle_gamma   90.00
#
_symmetry.space_group_name_H-M   'P 1'
#
loop_
_entity.id
_entity.type
_entity.pdbx_description
1 polymer ?
#
loop_
_entity_poly.entity_id
_entity_poly.type
_entity_poly.pdbx_seq_one_letter_code
_entity_poly.pdbx_strand_id
1 'polypeptide(L)'
;MYDRYGDQVQFFLVYIREAHPTDGRQSPANVREDILFEQPTDLLGRSEVAKTMCSELHLKMPAIVDKLDDATNQAYGASPDRLYLVGR
;
A
#
# COMPACT_ATOMS: atom_id res chain seq x y z
N MET A 1 13.55 -9.30 -1.52
CA MET A 1 13.68 -9.26 -0.05
C MET A 1 12.94 -10.43 0.58
N TYR A 2 11.63 -10.52 0.39
CA TYR A 2 10.80 -11.61 0.93
C TYR A 2 11.34 -13.02 0.64
N ASP A 3 11.53 -13.37 -0.64
CA ASP A 3 12.02 -14.70 -1.04
C ASP A 3 13.40 -15.07 -0.45
N ARG A 4 14.20 -14.09 -0.03
CA ARG A 4 15.56 -14.32 0.50
C ARG A 4 15.60 -14.39 2.02
N TYR A 5 14.73 -13.65 2.70
CA TYR A 5 14.81 -13.42 4.16
C TYR A 5 13.53 -13.79 4.91
N GLY A 6 12.49 -14.29 4.23
CA GLY A 6 11.19 -14.60 4.83
C GLY A 6 11.25 -15.64 5.95
N ASP A 7 12.27 -16.50 5.96
CA ASP A 7 12.51 -17.47 7.04
C ASP A 7 13.20 -16.87 8.26
N GLN A 8 13.79 -15.68 8.12
CA GLN A 8 14.57 -15.01 9.18
C GLN A 8 13.79 -13.86 9.82
N VAL A 9 12.99 -13.14 9.03
CA VAL A 9 12.19 -12.01 9.48
C VAL A 9 10.80 -12.05 8.85
N GLN A 10 9.82 -11.57 9.59
CA GLN A 10 8.46 -11.43 9.10
C GLN A 10 8.34 -10.17 8.23
N PHE A 11 7.67 -10.31 7.09
CA PHE A 11 7.36 -9.19 6.20
C PHE A 11 5.86 -8.91 6.24
N PHE A 12 5.53 -7.63 6.34
CA PHE A 12 4.16 -7.13 6.21
C PHE A 12 4.18 -5.90 5.31
N LEU A 13 3.29 -5.88 4.33
CA LEU A 13 2.95 -4.66 3.60
C LEU A 13 1.76 -4.01 4.30
N VAL A 14 1.88 -2.74 4.66
CA VAL A 14 0.74 -1.95 5.16
C VAL A 14 0.29 -1.04 4.03
N TYR A 15 -0.87 -1.34 3.45
CA TYR A 15 -1.49 -0.55 2.39
C TYR A 15 -2.10 0.72 2.98
N ILE A 16 -1.58 1.87 2.57
CA ILE A 16 -2.04 3.19 3.03
C ILE A 16 -2.87 3.88 1.95
N ARG A 17 -3.28 5.13 2.18
CA ARG A 17 -4.01 5.93 1.19
C ARG A 17 -3.23 6.10 -0.13
N GLU A 18 -3.96 6.22 -1.24
CA GLU A 18 -3.39 6.53 -2.56
C GLU A 18 -2.56 7.83 -2.55
N ALA A 19 -1.31 7.74 -3.03
CA ALA A 19 -0.48 8.92 -3.26
C ALA A 19 -0.95 9.73 -4.48
N HIS A 20 -1.53 9.04 -5.46
CA HIS A 20 -2.01 9.60 -6.72
C HIS A 20 -3.42 9.09 -7.03
N PRO A 21 -4.47 9.66 -6.42
CA PRO A 21 -5.84 9.32 -6.73
C PRO A 21 -6.41 10.18 -7.88
N THR A 22 -7.44 9.70 -8.59
CA THR A 22 -8.06 10.38 -9.74
C THR A 22 -8.88 11.61 -9.35
N ASP A 23 -9.43 11.62 -8.13
CA ASP A 23 -10.12 12.75 -7.48
C ASP A 23 -9.12 13.71 -6.77
N GLY A 24 -7.83 13.56 -7.03
CA GLY A 24 -6.76 14.41 -6.51
C GLY A 24 -5.66 14.70 -7.53
N ARG A 25 -4.39 14.57 -7.13
CA ARG A 25 -3.24 14.78 -8.01
C ARG A 25 -2.77 13.46 -8.62
N GLN A 26 -3.02 13.29 -9.91
CA GLN A 26 -2.51 12.15 -10.67
C GLN A 26 -1.01 12.18 -10.98
N SER A 27 -0.46 10.99 -11.20
CA SER A 27 0.89 10.77 -11.74
C SER A 27 0.81 10.47 -13.25
N PRO A 28 1.67 11.08 -14.09
CA PRO A 28 1.74 10.72 -15.51
C PRO A 28 2.08 9.25 -15.77
N ALA A 29 2.78 8.58 -14.85
CA ALA A 29 3.08 7.15 -14.98
C ALA A 29 1.81 6.31 -14.81
N ASN A 30 1.05 6.54 -13.73
CA ASN A 30 -0.22 5.87 -13.49
C ASN A 30 -1.20 6.03 -14.65
N VAL A 31 -1.27 7.23 -15.25
CA VAL A 31 -2.13 7.46 -16.42
C VAL A 31 -1.69 6.63 -17.63
N ARG A 32 -0.39 6.48 -17.87
CA ARG A 32 0.11 5.64 -18.99
C ARG A 32 -0.12 4.15 -18.75
N GLU A 33 -0.12 3.73 -17.49
CA GLU A 33 -0.24 2.33 -17.07
C GLU A 33 -1.68 1.96 -16.67
N ASP A 34 -2.63 2.88 -16.85
CA ASP A 34 -4.05 2.73 -16.50
C ASP A 34 -4.31 2.37 -15.02
N ILE A 35 -3.44 2.86 -14.12
CA ILE A 35 -3.55 2.69 -12.66
C ILE A 35 -4.38 3.84 -12.09
N LEU A 36 -5.69 3.79 -12.33
CA LEU A 36 -6.61 4.90 -12.08
C LEU A 36 -7.64 4.54 -10.99
N PHE A 37 -7.38 4.98 -9.76
CA PHE A 37 -8.28 4.80 -8.62
C PHE A 37 -8.63 6.15 -7.97
N GLU A 38 -9.88 6.32 -7.58
CA GLU A 38 -10.28 7.38 -6.64
C GLU A 38 -9.77 7.05 -5.24
N GLN A 39 -9.65 8.07 -4.39
CA GLN A 39 -9.30 7.86 -2.99
C GLN A 39 -10.41 7.05 -2.29
N PRO A 40 -10.11 5.86 -1.73
CA PRO A 40 -11.15 5.09 -1.06
C PRO A 40 -11.71 5.81 0.18
N THR A 41 -13.02 5.90 0.27
CA THR A 41 -13.75 6.58 1.37
C THR A 41 -14.21 5.62 2.47
N ASP A 42 -14.09 4.31 2.26
CA ASP A 42 -14.39 3.28 3.24
C ASP A 42 -13.33 2.15 3.23
N LEU A 43 -13.37 1.28 4.26
CA LEU A 43 -12.40 0.19 4.41
C LEU A 43 -12.55 -0.89 3.35
N LEU A 44 -13.76 -1.09 2.83
CA LEU A 44 -14.02 -2.09 1.80
C LEU A 44 -13.36 -1.65 0.49
N GLY A 45 -13.62 -0.42 0.05
CA GLY A 45 -12.99 0.18 -1.12
C GLY A 45 -11.47 0.19 -0.99
N ARG A 46 -10.92 0.56 0.19
CA ARG A 46 -9.47 0.53 0.41
C ARG A 46 -8.91 -0.89 0.29
N SER A 47 -9.65 -1.89 0.77
CA SER A 47 -9.27 -3.30 0.66
C SER A 47 -9.31 -3.81 -0.78
N GLU A 48 -10.28 -3.39 -1.59
CA GLU A 48 -10.36 -3.81 -3.00
C GLU A 48 -9.23 -3.22 -3.84
N VAL A 49 -8.86 -1.95 -3.63
CA VAL A 49 -7.69 -1.36 -4.31
C VAL A 49 -6.40 -2.06 -3.86
N ALA A 50 -6.23 -2.28 -2.55
CA ALA A 50 -5.09 -3.02 -2.01
C ALA A 50 -4.96 -4.42 -2.60
N LYS A 51 -6.09 -5.14 -2.73
CA LYS A 51 -6.15 -6.47 -3.33
C LYS A 51 -5.77 -6.45 -4.80
N THR A 52 -6.22 -5.44 -5.55
CA THR A 52 -5.86 -5.24 -6.95
C THR A 52 -4.35 -5.05 -7.09
N MET A 53 -3.77 -4.15 -6.29
CA MET A 53 -2.31 -3.94 -6.25
C MET A 53 -1.54 -5.23 -5.92
N CYS A 54 -1.99 -5.98 -4.90
CA CYS A 54 -1.35 -7.23 -4.51
C CYS A 54 -1.38 -8.27 -5.65
N SER A 55 -2.49 -8.34 -6.39
CA SER A 55 -2.66 -9.23 -7.53
C SER A 55 -1.73 -8.85 -8.69
N GLU A 56 -1.77 -7.59 -9.12
CA GLU A 56 -0.97 -7.10 -10.26
C GLU A 56 0.54 -7.20 -9.99
N LEU A 57 0.97 -6.88 -8.76
CA LEU A 57 2.37 -6.97 -8.37
C LEU A 57 2.82 -8.39 -7.94
N HIS A 58 1.91 -9.38 -7.99
CA HIS A 58 2.17 -10.76 -7.61
C HIS A 58 2.81 -10.87 -6.21
N LEU A 59 2.29 -10.09 -5.26
CA LEU A 59 2.85 -10.02 -3.91
C LEU A 59 2.68 -11.35 -3.18
N LYS A 60 3.80 -11.90 -2.71
CA LYS A 60 3.83 -13.12 -1.90
C LYS A 60 3.74 -12.87 -0.40
N MET A 61 4.05 -11.65 0.04
CA MET A 61 4.04 -11.29 1.45
C MET A 61 2.64 -10.88 1.91
N PRO A 62 2.28 -11.12 3.19
CA PRO A 62 1.03 -10.64 3.76
C PRO A 62 0.86 -9.12 3.62
N ALA A 63 -0.31 -8.70 3.16
CA ALA A 63 -0.71 -7.30 3.12
C ALA A 63 -1.83 -7.04 4.13
N ILE A 64 -1.75 -5.90 4.81
CA ILE A 64 -2.72 -5.41 5.79
C ILE A 64 -3.12 -4.01 5.35
N VAL A 65 -4.39 -3.64 5.51
CA VAL A 65 -4.90 -2.32 5.13
C VAL A 65 -4.87 -1.39 6.34
N ASP A 66 -4.30 -0.19 6.17
CA ASP A 66 -4.36 0.86 7.19
C ASP A 66 -5.79 1.36 7.35
N LYS A 67 -6.13 1.74 8.58
CA LYS A 67 -7.44 2.31 8.90
C LYS A 67 -7.67 3.62 8.13
N LEU A 68 -8.94 3.97 7.91
CA LEU A 68 -9.31 5.18 7.17
C LEU A 68 -8.85 6.49 7.81
N ASP A 69 -8.58 6.49 9.11
CA ASP A 69 -7.98 7.63 9.83
C ASP A 69 -6.48 7.78 9.54
N ASP A 70 -5.90 6.91 8.71
CA ASP A 70 -4.49 6.87 8.33
C ASP A 70 -3.55 6.79 9.55
N ALA A 71 -4.01 6.16 10.65
CA ALA A 71 -3.27 6.14 11.92
C ALA A 71 -1.90 5.49 11.81
N THR A 72 -1.75 4.39 11.06
CA THR A 72 -0.45 3.72 10.89
C THR A 72 0.47 4.56 10.01
N ASN A 73 -0.04 5.09 8.90
CA ASN A 73 0.69 5.98 8.01
C ASN A 73 1.25 7.20 8.75
N GLN A 74 0.44 7.83 9.60
CA GLN A 74 0.85 8.98 10.40
C GLN A 74 1.88 8.61 11.47
N ALA A 75 1.64 7.53 12.24
CA ALA A 75 2.54 7.10 13.30
C ALA A 75 3.94 6.74 12.80
N TYR A 76 4.03 6.22 11.56
CA TYR A 76 5.29 5.86 10.94
C TYR A 76 5.81 6.92 9.96
N GLY A 77 5.07 7.97 9.60
CA GLY A 77 5.52 8.91 8.56
C GLY A 77 5.80 8.21 7.22
N ALA A 78 4.89 7.32 6.84
CA ALA A 78 5.12 6.33 5.78
C ALA A 78 4.89 6.86 4.35
N SER A 79 4.12 7.93 4.17
CA SER A 79 3.84 8.48 2.84
C SER A 79 5.08 9.05 2.12
N PRO A 80 5.17 8.92 0.78
CA PRO A 80 4.27 8.12 -0.06
C PRO A 80 4.52 6.61 0.07
N ASP A 81 5.78 6.20 0.30
CA ASP A 81 6.18 4.84 0.61
C ASP A 81 7.36 4.85 1.59
N ARG A 82 7.44 3.84 2.47
CA ARG A 82 8.54 3.69 3.42
C ARG A 82 8.78 2.24 3.83
N LEU A 83 10.03 1.92 4.14
CA LEU A 83 10.43 0.63 4.70
C LEU A 83 10.94 0.82 6.13
N TYR A 84 10.48 -0.04 7.03
CA TYR A 84 10.93 -0.12 8.41
C TYR A 84 11.37 -1.53 8.74
N LEU A 85 12.42 -1.64 9.56
CA LEU A 85 12.73 -2.86 10.31
C LEU A 85 12.45 -2.54 11.78
N VAL A 86 11.50 -3.26 12.37
CA VAL A 86 11.08 -3.07 13.76
C VAL A 86 11.57 -4.26 14.58
N GLY A 87 12.20 -3.97 15.72
CA GLY A 87 12.79 -5.00 16.59
C GLY A 87 14.29 -5.20 16.34
N ARG A 88 14.79 -6.37 16.77
CA ARG A 88 16.19 -6.81 16.64
C ARG A 88 16.22 -8.26 16.20
#